data_AF-A0A8T9AG01-F1
#
_entry.id   AF-A0A8T9AG01-F1
#
_cell.length_a   1.000
_cell.length_b   1.000
_cell.length_c   1.000
_cell.angle_alpha   90.00
_cell.angle_beta   90.00
_cell.angle_gamma   90.00
#
_symmetry.space_group_name_H-M   'P 1'
#
loop_
_entity.id
_entity.type
_entity.pdbx_description
1 polymer ?
#
loop_
_entity_poly.entity_id
_entity_poly.type
_entity_poly.pdbx_seq_one_letter_code
_entity_poly.pdbx_strand_id
1 'polypeptide(L)'
;MNMTGYTVPIQKDMACANATEKISTVAAQAVSKKINGMAFKDAETFLEKLVDGKASVNHKLHTNAAESILSLLKSAENNAIAKKLDTERLTVMAAAHKGPKIFRGRRKRAFGMRMKSTHVQIVLKPAKIKNEIVGKKKLETKNDVVKKEGKLSEHITEKKTAEKKSG
;
A
#
# COMPACT_ATOMS: atom_id res chain seq x y z
N MET A 1 4.71 4.96 20.76
CA MET A 1 3.43 4.39 21.21
C MET A 1 2.67 3.90 19.99
N ASN A 2 2.36 2.61 19.93
CA ASN A 2 1.51 2.06 18.87
C ASN A 2 0.06 2.47 19.17
N MET A 3 -0.59 3.20 18.27
CA MET A 3 -2.03 3.46 18.41
C MET A 3 -2.78 2.14 18.22
N THR A 4 -3.48 1.70 19.27
CA THR A 4 -4.38 0.55 19.21
C THR A 4 -5.70 0.94 18.53
N GLY A 5 -6.30 0.05 17.74
CA GLY A 5 -7.59 0.29 17.06
C GLY A 5 -7.57 0.25 15.53
N TYR A 6 -6.42 0.05 14.90
CA TYR A 6 -6.29 -0.20 13.47
C TYR A 6 -5.95 -1.67 13.17
N THR A 7 -6.26 -2.11 11.96
CA THR A 7 -5.99 -3.48 11.51
C THR A 7 -4.48 -3.77 11.42
N VAL A 8 -3.68 -2.75 11.13
CA VAL A 8 -2.21 -2.83 11.05
C VAL A 8 -1.62 -2.03 12.20
N PRO A 9 -0.56 -2.51 12.88
CA PRO A 9 0.13 -1.71 13.89
C PRO A 9 0.72 -0.46 13.25
N ILE A 10 0.31 0.71 13.74
CA ILE A 10 0.73 2.00 13.18
C ILE A 10 2.12 2.36 13.71
N GLN A 11 3.04 2.58 12.79
CA GLN A 11 4.38 3.11 13.05
C GLN A 11 4.40 4.63 12.88
N LYS A 12 5.47 5.29 13.34
CA LYS A 12 5.59 6.76 13.35
C LYS A 12 5.64 7.38 11.96
N ASP A 13 6.18 6.64 11.00
CA ASP A 13 6.33 6.97 9.58
C ASP A 13 5.04 6.75 8.77
N MET A 14 3.94 6.33 9.40
CA MET A 14 2.67 6.12 8.75
C MET A 14 1.67 7.23 9.09
N ALA A 15 0.83 7.61 8.13
CA ALA A 15 -0.36 8.43 8.36
C ALA A 15 -1.61 7.55 8.36
N CYS A 16 -2.62 7.93 9.13
CA CYS A 16 -3.82 7.12 9.32
C CYS A 16 -5.06 8.00 9.41
N ALA A 17 -6.18 7.47 8.93
CA ALA A 17 -7.50 8.04 9.12
C ALA A 17 -8.52 6.91 9.26
N ASN A 18 -9.52 7.11 10.10
CA ASN A 18 -10.65 6.20 10.24
C ASN A 18 -11.95 6.99 10.39
N ALA A 19 -13.04 6.42 9.91
CA ALA A 19 -14.36 7.02 10.03
C ALA A 19 -15.46 5.96 10.08
N THR A 20 -16.58 6.34 10.70
CA THR A 20 -17.79 5.52 10.74
C THR A 20 -18.79 6.09 9.75
N GLU A 21 -18.87 5.48 8.58
CA GLU A 21 -19.65 5.98 7.47
C GLU A 21 -20.99 5.25 7.31
N LYS A 22 -21.99 5.95 6.79
CA LYS A 22 -23.34 5.41 6.53
C LYS A 22 -23.44 4.67 5.19
N ILE A 23 -22.43 3.87 4.86
CA ILE A 23 -22.35 3.11 3.60
C ILE A 23 -22.51 1.60 3.82
N SER A 24 -22.66 0.86 2.72
CA SER A 24 -22.77 -0.61 2.77
C SER A 24 -21.41 -1.24 3.03
N THR A 25 -21.33 -2.20 3.96
CA THR A 25 -20.13 -3.00 4.25
C THR A 25 -19.56 -3.67 3.02
N VAL A 26 -20.41 -4.23 2.17
CA VAL A 26 -19.96 -5.00 1.00
C VAL A 26 -19.36 -4.06 -0.06
N ALA A 27 -19.97 -2.89 -0.24
CA ALA A 27 -19.48 -1.89 -1.19
C ALA A 27 -18.14 -1.31 -0.71
N ALA A 28 -18.07 -0.92 0.58
CA ALA A 28 -16.84 -0.43 1.18
C ALA A 28 -15.72 -1.46 1.07
N GLN A 29 -15.99 -2.73 1.38
CA GLN A 29 -15.00 -3.81 1.25
C GLN A 29 -14.53 -4.01 -0.20
N ALA A 30 -15.42 -3.95 -1.18
CA ALA A 30 -15.05 -4.09 -2.59
C ALA A 30 -14.10 -2.97 -3.03
N VAL A 31 -14.45 -1.72 -2.71
CA VAL A 31 -13.62 -0.54 -3.02
C VAL A 31 -12.30 -0.58 -2.25
N SER A 32 -12.33 -0.82 -0.94
CA SER A 32 -11.11 -0.93 -0.10
C SER A 32 -10.16 -2.01 -0.61
N LYS A 33 -10.67 -3.20 -0.99
CA LYS A 33 -9.85 -4.27 -1.57
C LYS A 33 -9.17 -3.85 -2.87
N LYS A 34 -9.87 -3.07 -3.71
CA LYS A 34 -9.33 -2.61 -5.00
C LYS A 34 -8.21 -1.58 -4.82
N ILE A 35 -8.38 -0.62 -3.91
CA ILE A 35 -7.38 0.44 -3.68
C ILE A 35 -6.19 -0.03 -2.81
N ASN A 36 -6.34 -1.15 -2.10
CA ASN A 36 -5.30 -1.66 -1.22
C ASN A 36 -4.02 -1.98 -2.00
N GLY A 37 -2.91 -1.34 -1.64
CA GLY A 37 -1.61 -1.48 -2.31
C GLY A 37 -1.37 -0.53 -3.48
N MET A 38 -2.33 0.31 -3.85
CA MET A 38 -2.11 1.36 -4.86
C MET A 38 -1.25 2.50 -4.31
N ALA A 39 -0.56 3.20 -5.20
CA ALA A 39 0.03 4.50 -4.85
C ALA A 39 -1.09 5.50 -4.51
N PHE A 40 -0.79 6.48 -3.64
CA PHE A 40 -1.77 7.46 -3.20
C PHE A 40 -2.46 8.19 -4.38
N LYS A 41 -1.67 8.72 -5.32
CA LYS A 41 -2.17 9.43 -6.52
C LYS A 41 -3.05 8.54 -7.40
N ASP A 42 -2.65 7.28 -7.58
CA ASP A 42 -3.42 6.31 -8.39
C ASP A 42 -4.74 5.96 -7.71
N ALA A 43 -4.74 5.82 -6.38
CA ALA A 43 -5.96 5.55 -5.63
C ALA A 43 -6.94 6.73 -5.68
N GLU A 44 -6.44 7.97 -5.56
CA GLU A 44 -7.27 9.18 -5.67
C GLU A 44 -7.94 9.26 -7.05
N THR A 45 -7.14 9.22 -8.12
CA THR A 45 -7.66 9.29 -9.49
C THR A 45 -8.61 8.14 -9.83
N PHE A 46 -8.37 6.94 -9.28
CA PHE A 46 -9.28 5.81 -9.43
C PHE A 46 -10.63 6.07 -8.76
N LEU A 47 -10.62 6.59 -7.52
CA LEU A 47 -11.85 6.91 -6.79
C LEU A 47 -12.64 8.02 -7.49
N GLU A 48 -11.97 9.07 -8.00
CA GLU A 48 -12.62 10.12 -8.79
C GLU A 48 -13.30 9.56 -10.04
N LYS A 49 -12.60 8.69 -10.80
CA LYS A 49 -13.20 8.00 -11.95
C LYS A 49 -14.39 7.13 -11.56
N LEU A 50 -14.38 6.56 -10.36
CA LEU A 50 -15.47 5.74 -9.85
C LEU A 50 -16.70 6.61 -9.50
N VAL A 51 -16.48 7.77 -8.90
CA VAL A 51 -17.52 8.78 -8.59
C VAL A 51 -18.13 9.31 -9.90
N ASP A 52 -17.30 9.60 -10.90
CA ASP A 52 -17.73 10.01 -12.25
C ASP A 52 -18.46 8.92 -13.04
N GLY A 53 -18.46 7.67 -12.55
CA GLY A 53 -19.05 6.52 -13.25
C GLY A 53 -18.23 5.99 -14.43
N LYS A 54 -17.00 6.47 -14.62
CA LYS A 54 -16.07 6.04 -15.68
C LYS A 54 -15.34 4.73 -15.35
N ALA A 55 -15.32 4.35 -14.09
CA ALA A 55 -14.74 3.10 -13.60
C ALA A 55 -15.77 2.28 -12.81
N SER A 56 -15.58 0.96 -12.78
CA SER A 56 -16.41 0.05 -11.98
C SER A 56 -15.56 -0.95 -11.21
N VAL A 57 -16.09 -1.43 -10.09
CA VAL A 57 -15.53 -2.52 -9.28
C VAL A 57 -16.55 -3.64 -9.22
N ASN A 58 -16.16 -4.85 -9.62
CA ASN A 58 -17.04 -6.03 -9.67
C ASN A 58 -18.35 -5.74 -10.44
N HIS A 59 -18.23 -5.10 -11.60
CA HIS A 59 -19.35 -4.70 -12.47
C HIS A 59 -20.33 -3.69 -11.86
N LYS A 60 -19.99 -3.07 -10.72
CA LYS A 60 -20.81 -2.06 -10.02
C LYS A 60 -20.02 -0.78 -9.82
N LEU A 61 -20.70 0.36 -9.84
CA LEU A 61 -20.05 1.66 -9.68
C LEU A 61 -19.71 1.99 -8.23
N HIS A 62 -20.53 1.61 -7.26
CA HIS A 62 -20.28 1.89 -5.83
C HIS A 62 -20.03 3.38 -5.50
N THR A 63 -20.67 4.32 -6.21
CA THR A 63 -20.49 5.79 -6.09
C THR A 63 -20.48 6.29 -4.64
N ASN A 64 -21.52 6.00 -3.85
CA ASN A 64 -21.60 6.47 -2.46
C ASN A 64 -20.44 5.98 -1.58
N ALA A 65 -19.90 4.78 -1.85
CA ALA A 65 -18.77 4.27 -1.09
C ALA A 65 -17.48 4.97 -1.51
N ALA A 66 -17.32 5.27 -2.80
CA ALA A 66 -16.16 6.00 -3.29
C ALA A 66 -16.11 7.44 -2.80
N GLU A 67 -17.23 8.16 -2.77
CA GLU A 67 -17.29 9.52 -2.21
C GLU A 67 -16.81 9.57 -0.76
N SER A 68 -17.36 8.70 0.10
CA SER A 68 -16.95 8.61 1.51
C SER A 68 -15.48 8.21 1.67
N ILE A 69 -15.00 7.24 0.87
CA ILE A 69 -13.60 6.78 0.94
C ILE A 69 -12.64 7.86 0.42
N LEU A 70 -13.01 8.61 -0.62
CA LEU A 70 -12.23 9.72 -1.17
C LEU A 70 -12.07 10.85 -0.14
N SER A 71 -13.16 11.21 0.55
CA SER A 71 -13.12 12.17 1.65
C SER A 71 -12.19 11.71 2.79
N LEU A 72 -12.24 10.42 3.13
CA LEU A 72 -11.34 9.84 4.14
C LEU A 72 -9.88 9.80 3.68
N LEU A 73 -9.64 9.57 2.38
CA LEU A 73 -8.31 9.57 1.77
C LEU A 73 -7.66 10.96 1.86
N LYS A 74 -8.40 12.03 1.54
CA LYS A 74 -7.97 13.43 1.69
C LYS A 74 -7.68 13.79 3.16
N SER A 75 -8.48 13.26 4.08
CA SER A 75 -8.21 13.39 5.51
C SER A 75 -6.89 12.71 5.92
N ALA A 76 -6.59 11.54 5.35
CA ALA A 76 -5.32 10.84 5.59
C ALA A 76 -4.12 11.60 4.99
N GLU A 77 -4.30 12.29 3.86
CA GLU A 77 -3.29 13.17 3.26
C GLU A 77 -2.95 14.35 4.16
N ASN A 78 -3.97 15.04 4.68
CA ASN A 78 -3.76 16.14 5.64
C ASN A 78 -2.96 15.68 6.88
N ASN A 79 -3.23 14.46 7.35
CA ASN A 79 -2.48 13.84 8.44
C ASN A 79 -1.03 13.52 8.05
N ALA A 80 -0.78 13.14 6.79
CA ALA A 80 0.57 12.91 6.27
C ALA A 80 1.36 14.22 6.17
N ILE A 81 0.72 15.29 5.68
CA ILE A 81 1.30 16.65 5.62
C ILE A 81 1.65 17.14 7.03
N ALA A 82 0.73 16.98 7.99
CA ALA A 82 0.98 17.34 9.40
C ALA A 82 2.17 16.56 10.00
N LYS A 83 2.37 15.30 9.58
CA LYS A 83 3.50 14.45 9.95
C LYS A 83 4.77 14.69 9.13
N LYS A 84 4.74 15.61 8.16
CA LYS A 84 5.84 15.92 7.23
C LYS A 84 6.32 14.68 6.43
N LEU A 85 5.39 13.81 6.07
CA LEU A 85 5.66 12.66 5.19
C LEU A 85 5.62 13.11 3.72
N ASP A 86 6.43 12.48 2.88
CA ASP A 86 6.42 12.69 1.43
C ASP A 86 5.18 12.02 0.81
N THR A 87 4.21 12.83 0.38
CA THR A 87 2.90 12.37 -0.12
C THR A 87 2.99 11.56 -1.41
N GLU A 88 4.02 11.82 -2.23
CA GLU A 88 4.18 11.15 -3.53
C GLU A 88 4.60 9.69 -3.40
N ARG A 89 5.25 9.36 -2.29
CA ARG A 89 5.81 8.02 -2.04
C ARG A 89 4.95 7.21 -1.07
N LEU A 90 3.68 7.56 -0.93
CA LEU A 90 2.75 6.83 -0.07
C LEU A 90 2.01 5.74 -0.85
N THR A 91 1.89 4.59 -0.21
CA THR A 91 1.05 3.47 -0.64
C THR A 91 -0.15 3.37 0.29
N VAL A 92 -1.32 3.15 -0.27
CA VAL A 92 -2.58 3.05 0.47
C VAL A 92 -2.74 1.64 1.03
N MET A 93 -3.12 1.54 2.31
CA MET A 93 -3.66 0.33 2.92
C MET A 93 -5.05 0.63 3.46
N ALA A 94 -6.06 -0.01 2.89
CA ALA A 94 -7.45 0.25 3.25
C ALA A 94 -8.14 -1.03 3.75
N ALA A 95 -8.94 -0.88 4.81
CA ALA A 95 -9.76 -1.93 5.36
C ALA A 95 -11.15 -1.41 5.72
N ALA A 96 -12.18 -2.23 5.53
CA ALA A 96 -13.56 -1.91 5.86
C ALA A 96 -14.19 -3.00 6.72
N HIS A 97 -14.70 -2.59 7.89
CA HIS A 97 -15.30 -3.43 8.91
C HIS A 97 -16.77 -3.07 9.13
N LYS A 98 -17.49 -3.98 9.79
CA LYS A 98 -18.89 -3.74 10.15
C LYS A 98 -18.97 -2.65 11.23
N GLY A 99 -19.75 -1.60 10.95
CA GLY A 99 -19.99 -0.51 11.88
C GLY A 99 -20.93 -0.87 13.02
N PRO A 100 -21.19 0.08 13.95
CA PRO A 100 -22.17 -0.09 15.01
C PRO A 100 -23.54 -0.44 14.45
N LYS A 101 -24.30 -1.23 15.21
CA LYS A 101 -25.69 -1.53 14.87
C LYS A 101 -26.55 -0.31 15.18
N ILE A 102 -26.81 0.53 14.18
CA ILE A 102 -27.70 1.68 14.33
C ILE A 102 -29.10 1.29 13.85
N PHE A 103 -30.11 1.53 14.67
CA PHE A 103 -31.51 1.22 14.37
C PHE A 103 -32.29 2.46 13.93
N ARG A 104 -33.24 2.28 13.01
CA ARG A 104 -34.19 3.32 12.58
C ARG A 104 -35.34 3.37 13.58
N GLY A 105 -35.37 4.40 14.43
CA GLY A 105 -36.31 4.48 15.55
C GLY A 105 -37.81 4.42 15.18
N ARG A 106 -38.21 4.88 14.00
CA ARG A 106 -39.64 4.95 13.60
C ARG A 106 -40.13 3.76 12.77
N ARG A 107 -39.29 2.76 12.50
CA ARG A 107 -39.67 1.63 11.62
C ARG A 107 -40.25 0.47 12.43
N LYS A 108 -41.54 0.18 12.23
CA LYS A 108 -42.25 -0.91 12.95
C LYS A 108 -41.88 -2.33 12.47
N ARG A 109 -41.42 -2.48 11.22
CA ARG A 109 -41.03 -3.78 10.64
C ARG A 109 -39.56 -4.10 10.90
N ALA A 110 -39.25 -5.35 11.21
CA ALA A 110 -37.87 -5.83 11.42
C ALA A 110 -36.98 -5.68 10.18
N PHE A 111 -37.54 -5.91 8.98
CA PHE A 111 -36.81 -5.75 7.73
C PHE A 111 -36.41 -4.29 7.49
N GLY A 112 -35.11 -4.06 7.29
CA GLY A 112 -34.55 -2.72 7.08
C GLY A 112 -34.63 -1.81 8.31
N MET A 113 -34.85 -2.37 9.50
CA MET A 113 -34.76 -1.65 10.77
C MET A 113 -33.33 -1.19 11.06
N ARG A 114 -32.34 -1.98 10.61
CA ARG A 114 -30.91 -1.65 10.74
C ARG A 114 -30.45 -0.70 9.64
N MET A 115 -29.78 0.38 10.00
CA MET A 115 -29.08 1.25 9.07
C MET A 115 -27.76 0.65 8.61
N LYS A 116 -27.33 1.03 7.40
CA LYS A 116 -26.02 0.68 6.88
C LYS A 116 -25.00 1.54 7.63
N SER A 117 -24.01 0.89 8.23
CA SER A 117 -22.91 1.55 8.93
C SER A 117 -21.65 0.69 8.81
N THR A 118 -20.54 1.33 8.48
CA THR A 118 -19.24 0.73 8.23
C THR A 118 -18.16 1.53 8.91
N HIS A 119 -17.22 0.85 9.55
CA HIS A 119 -15.98 1.47 9.94
C HIS A 119 -14.97 1.28 8.82
N VAL A 120 -14.48 2.39 8.26
CA VAL A 120 -13.42 2.37 7.25
C VAL A 120 -12.13 2.85 7.90
N GLN A 121 -11.04 2.16 7.60
CA GLN A 121 -9.70 2.48 8.06
C GLN A 121 -8.80 2.63 6.83
N ILE A 122 -8.05 3.73 6.78
CA ILE A 122 -7.04 4.00 5.77
C ILE A 122 -5.73 4.28 6.49
N VAL A 123 -4.68 3.60 6.05
CA VAL A 123 -3.31 3.82 6.50
C VAL A 123 -2.46 4.09 5.27
N LEU A 124 -1.74 5.20 5.28
CA LEU A 124 -0.74 5.53 4.27
C LEU A 124 0.61 5.10 4.81
N LYS A 125 1.24 4.16 4.11
CA LYS A 125 2.60 3.69 4.42
C LYS A 125 3.58 4.27 3.40
N PRO A 126 4.84 4.53 3.78
CA PRO A 126 5.88 4.81 2.81
C PRO A 126 6.06 3.57 1.90
N ALA A 127 6.21 3.81 0.60
CA ALA A 127 6.54 2.77 -0.35
C ALA A 127 7.91 2.19 0.01
N LYS A 128 8.02 0.85 0.05
CA LYS A 128 9.32 0.20 0.20
C LYS A 128 10.16 0.53 -1.02
N ILE A 129 11.23 1.29 -0.84
CA ILE A 129 12.17 1.57 -1.92
C ILE A 129 12.82 0.24 -2.33
N LYS A 130 12.72 -0.14 -3.61
CA LYS A 130 13.32 -1.38 -4.17
C LYS A 130 14.87 -1.43 -4.10
N ASN A 131 15.50 -0.44 -3.45
CA ASN A 131 16.95 -0.23 -3.46
C ASN A 131 17.74 -1.34 -2.76
N GLU A 132 17.12 -2.13 -1.87
CA GLU A 132 17.76 -3.30 -1.25
C GLU A 132 17.95 -4.48 -2.24
N ILE A 133 17.17 -4.55 -3.31
CA ILE A 133 17.26 -5.63 -4.32
C ILE A 133 18.34 -5.31 -5.36
N VAL A 134 18.48 -4.03 -5.73
CA VAL A 134 19.52 -3.57 -6.66
C VAL A 134 20.90 -3.57 -6.00
N GLY A 135 20.99 -3.21 -4.71
CA GLY A 135 22.24 -3.27 -3.95
C GLY A 135 22.83 -4.67 -3.86
N LYS A 136 21.99 -5.69 -3.58
CA LYS A 136 22.42 -7.10 -3.52
C LYS A 136 22.89 -7.62 -4.88
N LYS A 137 22.14 -7.38 -5.96
CA LYS A 137 22.53 -7.79 -7.33
C LYS A 137 23.83 -7.14 -7.82
N LYS A 138 24.11 -5.89 -7.43
CA LYS A 138 25.32 -5.15 -7.85
C LYS A 138 26.58 -5.57 -7.05
N LEU A 139 26.40 -6.09 -5.84
CA LEU A 139 27.48 -6.67 -5.02
C LEU A 139 27.83 -8.09 -5.48
N GLU A 140 26.84 -8.91 -5.81
CA GLU A 140 27.05 -10.27 -6.36
C GLU A 140 27.82 -10.23 -7.69
N THR A 141 27.40 -9.36 -8.63
CA THR A 141 28.09 -9.19 -9.91
C THR A 141 29.52 -8.67 -9.78
N LYS A 142 29.82 -7.81 -8.79
CA LYS A 142 31.20 -7.35 -8.53
C LYS A 142 32.08 -8.45 -7.94
N ASN A 143 31.55 -9.26 -7.02
CA ASN A 143 32.30 -10.36 -6.41
C ASN A 143 32.62 -11.48 -7.41
N ASP A 144 31.76 -11.71 -8.41
CA ASP A 144 32.00 -12.70 -9.46
C ASP A 144 33.06 -12.25 -10.48
N VAL A 145 33.13 -10.94 -10.78
CA VAL A 145 34.19 -10.38 -11.64
C VAL A 145 35.55 -10.44 -10.96
N VAL A 146 35.65 -10.06 -9.68
CA VAL A 146 36.90 -10.14 -8.90
C VAL A 146 37.41 -11.59 -8.78
N LYS A 147 36.51 -12.56 -8.61
CA LYS A 147 36.88 -13.99 -8.61
C LYS A 147 37.38 -14.50 -9.97
N LYS A 148 36.91 -13.93 -11.09
CA LYS A 148 37.40 -14.29 -12.43
C LYS A 148 38.77 -13.68 -12.72
N GLU A 149 39.01 -12.45 -12.27
CA GLU A 149 40.30 -11.77 -12.46
C GLU A 149 41.41 -12.42 -11.62
N GLY A 150 41.12 -12.87 -10.39
CA GLY A 150 42.08 -13.61 -9.57
C GLY A 150 42.49 -14.98 -10.15
N LYS A 151 41.57 -15.68 -10.80
CA LYS A 151 41.88 -16.95 -11.48
C LYS A 151 42.71 -16.77 -12.75
N LEU A 152 42.56 -15.63 -13.43
CA LEU A 152 43.34 -15.32 -14.63
C LEU A 152 44.80 -14.96 -14.28
N SER A 153 45.02 -14.27 -13.16
CA SER A 153 46.38 -13.92 -12.72
C SER A 153 47.17 -15.13 -12.23
N GLU A 154 46.54 -16.08 -11.54
CA GLU A 154 47.14 -17.35 -11.10
C GLU A 154 47.59 -18.23 -12.28
N HIS A 155 46.79 -18.31 -13.36
CA HIS A 155 47.18 -19.05 -14.55
C HIS A 155 48.33 -18.40 -15.35
N ILE A 156 48.48 -17.07 -15.29
CA ILE A 156 49.58 -16.38 -15.96
C ILE A 156 50.90 -16.57 -15.19
N THR A 157 50.86 -16.61 -13.86
CA THR A 157 52.05 -16.87 -13.03
C THR A 157 52.52 -18.32 -13.10
N GLU A 158 51.59 -19.28 -13.21
CA GLU A 158 51.91 -20.71 -13.45
C GLU A 158 52.56 -20.94 -14.82
N LYS A 159 52.06 -20.30 -15.88
CA LYS A 159 52.67 -20.41 -17.22
C LYS A 159 54.08 -19.81 -17.27
N LYS A 160 54.29 -18.64 -16.65
CA LYS A 160 55.63 -18.01 -16.59
C LYS A 160 56.65 -18.78 -15.74
N THR A 161 56.19 -19.55 -14.76
CA THR A 161 57.08 -20.40 -13.93
C THR A 161 57.39 -21.75 -14.59
N ALA A 162 56.51 -22.27 -15.45
CA ALA A 162 56.77 -23.44 -16.28
C ALA A 162 57.80 -23.18 -17.39
N GLU A 163 57.71 -22.03 -18.08
CA GLU A 163 58.65 -21.64 -19.16
C GLU A 163 60.08 -21.38 -18.66
N LYS A 164 60.25 -20.99 -17.39
CA LYS A 164 61.57 -20.77 -16.77
C LYS A 164 62.27 -22.06 -16.32
N LYS A 165 61.60 -23.21 -16.32
CA LYS A 165 62.19 -24.51 -15.91
C LYS A 165 62.59 -25.40 -17.08
N SER A 166 62.30 -24.98 -18.32
CA SER A 166 62.55 -25.73 -19.56
C SER A 166 63.67 -25.14 -20.44
N GLY A 167 64.42 -24.16 -19.95
CA GLY A 167 65.63 -23.62 -20.57
C GLY A 167 66.80 -23.70 -19.60
#